data_AF-A0A5B7ZNJ6-F1
#
_entry.id   AF-A0A5B7ZNJ6-F1
#
_cell.length_a   1.000
_cell.length_b   1.000
_cell.length_c   1.000
_cell.angle_alpha   90.00
_cell.angle_beta   90.00
_cell.angle_gamma   90.00
#
_symmetry.space_group_name_H-M   'P 1'
#
loop_
_entity.id
_entity.type
_entity.pdbx_description
1 polymer ?
#
loop_
_entity_poly.entity_id
_entity_poly.type
_entity_poly.pdbx_seq_one_letter_code
_entity_poly.pdbx_strand_id
1 'polypeptide(L)'
;MRSIVGVILLGLSALCAQAHAGEAALKVLVFGDPQVKSPQDVDYFRRDIVEPLRGRHGARLGISLGDIVDDAPAMYPAIKAETARLGIPWLYAPGNHDVDPGAADDAGSLDGFRREIGPDSFVRETALASFVVLDDVIAMPGQKPAYIGGLREDQFAMLAARLPKLRKDRLLVVALHIPLFEDADKDSFRDADRERLFALLQPFPHVLVLSAHSHAQRHFFHGAASGWHGAGLLHEYNVGATCGSYWAGAKDAAGIPDAMMADGTPNGYAVLEVRPGGAYSLAWHNARDAADSQIGLHAPKALRRGAYPAWGVFANVYMGDDDTRVEFRVDGGEWKPMKKVLQADPTLLAENMRDDGSEALRGYDRSPEAEPSQHLWRAALPTKLAAGEHVVEVRAFDRWRGEQRATTSYRLIEAVQ
;
A
#
# COMPACT_ATOMS: atom_id res chain seq x y z
N MET A 1 -62.52 0.60 33.30
CA MET A 1 -61.93 -0.42 32.41
C MET A 1 -61.43 0.30 31.17
N ARG A 2 -60.10 0.44 31.07
CA ARG A 2 -59.40 1.13 29.97
C ARG A 2 -59.08 0.13 28.87
N SER A 3 -59.23 0.53 27.61
CA SER A 3 -58.53 -0.11 26.48
C SER A 3 -58.11 0.99 25.52
N ILE A 4 -56.80 1.20 25.38
CA ILE A 4 -56.18 2.04 24.36
C ILE A 4 -55.07 1.19 23.73
N VAL A 5 -55.15 1.13 22.40
CA VAL A 5 -54.20 0.53 21.46
C VAL A 5 -52.82 1.19 21.59
N GLY A 6 -51.77 0.39 21.64
CA GLY A 6 -50.37 0.84 21.64
C GLY A 6 -49.54 0.02 20.67
N VAL A 7 -49.20 0.64 19.54
CA VAL A 7 -48.28 0.16 18.51
C VAL A 7 -46.86 0.11 19.07
N ILE A 8 -46.14 -1.00 18.87
CA ILE A 8 -44.72 -1.14 19.21
C ILE A 8 -43.89 -0.78 17.97
N LEU A 9 -43.30 0.41 17.98
CA LEU A 9 -42.13 0.77 17.17
C LEU A 9 -40.88 0.57 18.04
N LEU A 10 -40.09 -0.47 17.78
CA LEU A 10 -38.75 -0.62 18.36
C LEU A 10 -37.75 0.08 17.45
N GLY A 11 -37.29 1.25 17.91
CA GLY A 11 -36.22 2.00 17.26
C GLY A 11 -34.86 1.34 17.43
N LEU A 12 -34.16 1.13 16.32
CA LEU A 12 -32.70 1.03 16.30
C LEU A 12 -32.15 2.39 16.75
N SER A 13 -31.60 2.44 17.96
CA SER A 13 -30.80 3.57 18.42
C SER A 13 -29.33 3.27 18.18
N ALA A 14 -28.71 4.19 17.45
CA ALA A 14 -27.32 4.24 17.08
C ALA A 14 -26.38 3.97 18.27
N LEU A 15 -25.43 3.04 18.09
CA LEU A 15 -24.17 3.09 18.82
C LEU A 15 -23.36 4.28 18.29
N CYS A 16 -23.62 5.47 18.84
CA CYS A 16 -22.67 6.57 18.77
C CYS A 16 -21.40 6.15 19.52
N ALA A 17 -20.29 6.03 18.79
CA ALA A 17 -18.96 5.91 19.37
C ALA A 17 -18.72 7.07 20.36
N GLN A 18 -18.53 6.72 21.64
CA GLN A 18 -18.14 7.69 22.65
C GLN A 18 -16.78 8.28 22.28
N ALA A 19 -16.75 9.59 22.01
CA ALA A 19 -15.53 10.36 21.87
C ALA A 19 -14.74 10.29 23.18
N HIS A 20 -13.62 9.56 23.19
CA HIS A 20 -12.68 9.57 24.30
C HIS A 20 -11.71 10.74 24.11
N ALA A 21 -11.97 11.84 24.82
CA ALA A 21 -10.98 12.89 25.00
C ALA A 21 -9.79 12.29 25.77
N GLY A 22 -8.60 12.26 25.15
CA GLY A 22 -7.37 11.73 25.77
C GLY A 22 -6.61 10.67 24.97
N GLU A 23 -6.98 10.37 23.71
CA GLU A 23 -6.21 9.42 22.89
C GLU A 23 -4.79 9.93 22.59
N ALA A 24 -3.79 9.15 23.01
CA ALA A 24 -2.38 9.41 22.72
C ALA A 24 -2.03 9.19 21.24
N ALA A 25 -2.77 8.31 20.55
CA ALA A 25 -2.64 8.05 19.12
C ALA A 25 -3.90 7.40 18.53
N LEU A 26 -4.14 7.62 17.23
CA LEU A 26 -5.12 6.93 16.41
C LEU A 26 -4.38 6.01 15.45
N LYS A 27 -4.59 4.70 15.57
CA LYS A 27 -4.07 3.71 14.63
C LYS A 27 -5.14 3.37 13.58
N VAL A 28 -4.75 3.39 12.32
CA VAL A 28 -5.59 3.15 11.14
C VAL A 28 -4.99 2.01 10.33
N LEU A 29 -5.79 0.99 9.99
CA LEU A 29 -5.42 0.00 8.98
C LEU A 29 -5.63 0.60 7.59
N VAL A 30 -4.67 0.44 6.70
CA VAL A 30 -4.73 0.99 5.34
C VAL A 30 -4.48 -0.15 4.36
N PHE A 31 -5.50 -0.46 3.56
CA PHE A 31 -5.46 -1.48 2.52
C PHE A 31 -5.43 -0.78 1.15
N GLY A 32 -4.39 -0.99 0.35
CA GLY A 32 -4.45 -0.74 -1.10
C GLY A 32 -5.01 -1.98 -1.80
N ASP A 33 -5.78 -1.82 -2.87
CA ASP A 33 -6.14 -2.87 -3.84
C ASP A 33 -6.43 -4.28 -3.22
N PRO A 34 -7.52 -4.47 -2.45
CA PRO A 34 -7.95 -5.82 -2.06
C PRO A 34 -8.35 -6.70 -3.25
N GLN A 35 -8.91 -6.08 -4.28
CA GLN A 35 -9.07 -6.55 -5.65
C GLN A 35 -9.50 -8.01 -5.79
N VAL A 36 -10.60 -8.37 -5.13
CA VAL A 36 -11.18 -9.73 -5.23
C VAL A 36 -12.06 -9.85 -6.46
N LYS A 37 -12.00 -10.98 -7.15
CA LYS A 37 -12.81 -11.23 -8.37
C LYS A 37 -13.58 -12.53 -8.34
N SER A 38 -13.37 -13.32 -7.29
CA SER A 38 -14.03 -14.60 -7.11
C SER A 38 -14.24 -14.91 -5.62
N PRO A 39 -15.13 -15.86 -5.29
CA PRO A 39 -15.23 -16.39 -3.92
C PRO A 39 -13.90 -16.97 -3.40
N GLN A 40 -13.03 -17.45 -4.29
CA GLN A 40 -11.73 -17.97 -3.93
C GLN A 40 -10.77 -16.85 -3.49
N ASP A 41 -10.83 -15.68 -4.10
CA ASP A 41 -10.02 -14.52 -3.70
C ASP A 41 -10.51 -13.95 -2.38
N VAL A 42 -11.83 -13.93 -2.16
CA VAL A 42 -12.41 -13.60 -0.86
C VAL A 42 -11.89 -14.57 0.22
N ASP A 43 -11.74 -15.86 -0.09
CA ASP A 43 -11.13 -16.83 0.83
C ASP A 43 -9.64 -16.53 1.09
N TYR A 44 -8.88 -16.15 0.06
CA TYR A 44 -7.49 -15.72 0.25
C TYR A 44 -7.41 -14.47 1.13
N PHE A 45 -8.16 -13.41 0.81
CA PHE A 45 -8.24 -12.19 1.62
C PHE A 45 -8.60 -12.49 3.08
N ARG A 46 -9.60 -13.36 3.31
CA ARG A 46 -9.98 -13.81 4.65
C ARG A 46 -8.82 -14.43 5.41
N ARG A 47 -8.14 -15.41 4.81
CA ARG A 47 -7.14 -16.25 5.49
C ARG A 47 -5.77 -15.57 5.61
N ASP A 48 -5.43 -14.75 4.64
CA ASP A 48 -4.12 -14.15 4.49
C ASP A 48 -4.02 -12.79 5.17
N ILE A 49 -5.12 -12.02 5.17
CA ILE A 49 -5.15 -10.65 5.72
C ILE A 49 -6.03 -10.57 6.97
N VAL A 50 -7.31 -10.92 6.86
CA VAL A 50 -8.29 -10.64 7.93
C VAL A 50 -8.08 -11.50 9.18
N GLU A 51 -7.93 -12.82 9.03
CA GLU A 51 -7.79 -13.74 10.16
C GLU A 51 -6.53 -13.51 10.99
N PRO A 52 -5.35 -13.25 10.39
CA PRO A 52 -4.17 -12.84 11.14
C PRO A 52 -4.38 -11.53 11.91
N LEU A 53 -5.12 -10.57 11.36
CA LEU A 53 -5.32 -9.26 11.99
C LEU A 53 -6.37 -9.25 13.11
N ARG A 54 -7.41 -10.09 13.00
CA ARG A 54 -8.58 -10.05 13.88
C ARG A 54 -8.19 -10.14 15.36
N GLY A 55 -8.55 -9.11 16.13
CA GLY A 55 -8.26 -9.01 17.56
C GLY A 55 -6.81 -8.68 17.91
N ARG A 56 -5.94 -8.42 16.91
CA ARG A 56 -4.49 -8.19 17.08
C ARG A 56 -4.01 -6.83 16.55
N HIS A 57 -4.78 -6.15 15.70
CA HIS A 57 -4.34 -4.90 15.03
C HIS A 57 -4.28 -3.65 15.94
N GLY A 58 -5.13 -3.53 16.96
CA GLY A 58 -5.20 -2.34 17.82
C GLY A 58 -5.66 -1.04 17.13
N ALA A 59 -5.91 -1.06 15.81
CA ALA A 59 -6.53 0.03 15.07
C ALA A 59 -7.95 0.36 15.54
N ARG A 60 -8.39 1.60 15.31
CA ARG A 60 -9.75 2.11 15.61
C ARG A 60 -10.53 2.57 14.38
N LEU A 61 -9.86 2.57 13.24
CA LEU A 61 -10.39 2.91 11.93
C LEU A 61 -9.65 2.05 10.90
N GLY A 62 -10.30 1.72 9.80
CA GLY A 62 -9.63 1.24 8.62
C GLY A 62 -10.05 2.00 7.38
N ILE A 63 -9.26 1.90 6.33
CA ILE A 63 -9.54 2.47 5.03
C ILE A 63 -9.02 1.55 3.92
N SER A 64 -9.81 1.40 2.86
CA SER A 64 -9.36 0.81 1.59
C SER A 64 -9.24 1.90 0.53
N LEU A 65 -8.14 1.88 -0.22
CA LEU A 65 -7.75 2.89 -1.20
C LEU A 65 -8.04 2.43 -2.63
N GLY A 66 -9.32 2.21 -2.92
CA GLY A 66 -9.78 1.77 -4.24
C GLY A 66 -9.50 0.30 -4.56
N ASP A 67 -10.00 -0.10 -5.72
CA ASP A 67 -9.93 -1.43 -6.28
C ASP A 67 -10.31 -2.49 -5.25
N ILE A 68 -11.50 -2.30 -4.67
CA ILE A 68 -12.05 -3.24 -3.69
C ILE A 68 -12.33 -4.58 -4.38
N VAL A 69 -12.77 -4.53 -5.63
CA VAL A 69 -12.97 -5.67 -6.53
C VAL A 69 -12.16 -5.50 -7.82
N ASP A 70 -11.98 -6.60 -8.57
CA ASP A 70 -11.40 -6.59 -9.92
C ASP A 70 -12.53 -6.72 -10.96
N ASP A 71 -13.17 -5.60 -11.35
CA ASP A 71 -14.31 -5.56 -12.28
C ASP A 71 -15.48 -6.50 -11.90
N ALA A 72 -15.58 -6.83 -10.60
CA ALA A 72 -16.47 -7.86 -10.07
C ALA A 72 -17.37 -7.30 -8.96
N PRO A 73 -18.27 -6.33 -9.24
CA PRO A 73 -19.09 -5.66 -8.24
C PRO A 73 -20.00 -6.63 -7.45
N ALA A 74 -20.28 -7.81 -8.01
CA ALA A 74 -20.97 -8.89 -7.28
C ALA A 74 -20.22 -9.35 -6.02
N MET A 75 -18.91 -9.08 -5.90
CA MET A 75 -18.09 -9.46 -4.75
C MET A 75 -18.12 -8.44 -3.60
N TYR A 76 -18.63 -7.22 -3.81
CA TYR A 76 -18.70 -6.20 -2.73
C TYR A 76 -19.31 -6.74 -1.43
N PRO A 77 -20.47 -7.45 -1.43
CA PRO A 77 -21.04 -7.93 -0.16
C PRO A 77 -20.11 -8.91 0.57
N ALA A 78 -19.41 -9.78 -0.16
CA ALA A 78 -18.56 -10.81 0.40
C ALA A 78 -17.29 -10.22 1.02
N ILE A 79 -16.57 -9.35 0.29
CA ILE A 79 -15.37 -8.71 0.83
C ILE A 79 -15.69 -7.76 1.98
N LYS A 80 -16.77 -6.98 1.90
CA LYS A 80 -17.23 -6.13 3.02
C LYS A 80 -17.53 -6.96 4.26
N ALA A 81 -18.16 -8.12 4.10
CA ALA A 81 -18.46 -9.00 5.22
C ALA A 81 -17.18 -9.49 5.90
N GLU A 82 -16.15 -9.87 5.13
CA GLU A 82 -14.85 -10.25 5.70
C GLU A 82 -14.13 -9.07 6.36
N THR A 83 -14.07 -7.90 5.70
CA THR A 83 -13.48 -6.68 6.29
C THR A 83 -14.17 -6.28 7.60
N ALA A 84 -15.50 -6.41 7.68
CA ALA A 84 -16.26 -6.10 8.89
C ALA A 84 -15.88 -6.98 10.10
N ARG A 85 -15.27 -8.17 9.87
CA ARG A 85 -14.79 -9.05 10.96
C ARG A 85 -13.57 -8.49 11.68
N LEU A 86 -12.92 -7.45 11.14
CA LEU A 86 -11.91 -6.66 11.86
C LEU A 86 -12.53 -5.83 13.00
N GLY A 87 -13.85 -5.64 13.01
CA GLY A 87 -14.57 -5.09 14.17
C GLY A 87 -14.36 -3.59 14.40
N ILE A 88 -13.97 -2.84 13.37
CA ILE A 88 -13.77 -1.39 13.40
C ILE A 88 -14.52 -0.71 12.25
N PRO A 89 -14.86 0.59 12.37
CA PRO A 89 -15.37 1.36 11.24
C PRO A 89 -14.38 1.35 10.07
N TRP A 90 -14.91 1.29 8.85
CA TRP A 90 -14.10 1.20 7.63
C TRP A 90 -14.53 2.25 6.61
N LEU A 91 -13.55 2.92 5.99
CA LEU A 91 -13.72 3.88 4.91
C LEU A 91 -13.33 3.24 3.58
N TYR A 92 -13.93 3.66 2.48
CA TYR A 92 -13.64 3.12 1.15
C TYR A 92 -13.51 4.29 0.18
N ALA A 93 -12.35 4.43 -0.44
CA ALA A 93 -12.24 5.10 -1.74
C ALA A 93 -12.54 4.06 -2.83
N PRO A 94 -13.18 4.44 -3.95
CA PRO A 94 -13.26 3.60 -5.13
C PRO A 94 -11.95 3.66 -5.94
N GLY A 95 -11.69 2.62 -6.74
CA GLY A 95 -10.64 2.59 -7.74
C GLY A 95 -11.19 2.32 -9.14
N ASN A 96 -10.30 2.18 -10.13
CA ASN A 96 -10.73 2.06 -11.52
C ASN A 96 -11.42 0.71 -11.82
N HIS A 97 -11.14 -0.34 -11.05
CA HIS A 97 -11.82 -1.63 -11.15
C HIS A 97 -13.15 -1.70 -10.36
N ASP A 98 -13.46 -0.64 -9.61
CA ASP A 98 -14.75 -0.48 -8.93
C ASP A 98 -15.83 0.16 -9.84
N VAL A 99 -15.42 0.66 -11.03
CA VAL A 99 -16.29 1.26 -12.05
C VAL A 99 -17.27 0.22 -12.60
N ASP A 100 -18.55 0.59 -12.68
CA ASP A 100 -19.62 -0.27 -13.17
C ASP A 100 -19.39 -0.68 -14.63
N PRO A 101 -19.45 -1.99 -14.95
CA PRO A 101 -19.34 -2.47 -16.31
C PRO A 101 -20.40 -1.84 -17.22
N GLY A 102 -19.94 -1.18 -18.29
CA GLY A 102 -20.83 -0.54 -19.25
C GLY A 102 -21.36 0.84 -18.82
N ALA A 103 -20.74 1.49 -17.83
CA ALA A 103 -20.99 2.90 -17.52
C ALA A 103 -20.96 3.77 -18.80
N ALA A 104 -21.98 4.61 -18.95
CA ALA A 104 -22.13 5.48 -20.13
C ALA A 104 -21.33 6.79 -20.00
N ASP A 105 -21.11 7.23 -18.76
CA ASP A 105 -20.36 8.42 -18.40
C ASP A 105 -19.77 8.28 -16.98
N ASP A 106 -18.95 9.26 -16.59
CA ASP A 106 -18.31 9.35 -15.29
C ASP A 106 -19.31 9.49 -14.12
N ALA A 107 -20.38 10.28 -14.30
CA ALA A 107 -21.34 10.55 -13.24
C ALA A 107 -22.06 9.28 -12.75
N GLY A 108 -22.43 8.39 -13.68
CA GLY A 108 -23.07 7.11 -13.40
C GLY A 108 -22.11 5.94 -13.19
N SER A 109 -20.79 6.18 -13.22
CA SER A 109 -19.78 5.11 -13.24
C SER A 109 -19.65 4.30 -11.95
N LEU A 110 -20.17 4.82 -10.83
CA LEU A 110 -20.05 4.21 -9.50
C LEU A 110 -21.41 4.02 -8.81
N ASP A 111 -22.49 3.80 -9.55
CA ASP A 111 -23.82 3.55 -8.97
C ASP A 111 -23.85 2.25 -8.15
N GLY A 112 -23.15 1.21 -8.62
CA GLY A 112 -22.93 -0.04 -7.91
C GLY A 112 -22.17 0.16 -6.61
N PHE A 113 -21.01 0.84 -6.67
CA PHE A 113 -20.23 1.20 -5.48
C PHE A 113 -21.08 2.01 -4.49
N ARG A 114 -21.78 3.05 -4.94
CA ARG A 114 -22.60 3.90 -4.05
C ARG A 114 -23.72 3.14 -3.37
N ARG A 115 -24.33 2.19 -4.07
CA ARG A 115 -25.39 1.33 -3.53
C ARG A 115 -24.85 0.34 -2.51
N GLU A 116 -23.76 -0.36 -2.83
CA GLU A 116 -23.24 -1.45 -2.01
C GLU A 116 -22.33 -0.97 -0.89
N ILE A 117 -21.52 0.07 -1.10
CA ILE A 117 -20.49 0.58 -0.18
C ILE A 117 -20.95 1.86 0.51
N GLY A 118 -21.23 2.92 -0.26
CA GLY A 118 -21.58 4.24 0.24
C GLY A 118 -21.03 5.38 -0.63
N PRO A 119 -21.04 6.64 -0.16
CA PRO A 119 -20.54 7.78 -0.94
C PRO A 119 -19.12 7.57 -1.44
N ASP A 120 -18.88 7.91 -2.70
CA ASP A 120 -17.56 7.83 -3.35
C ASP A 120 -16.59 8.94 -2.89
N SER A 121 -17.13 10.04 -2.36
CA SER A 121 -16.35 11.21 -1.91
C SER A 121 -16.96 11.83 -0.66
N PHE A 122 -16.19 11.98 0.41
CA PHE A 122 -16.68 12.52 1.67
C PHE A 122 -15.56 12.95 2.64
N VAL A 123 -15.94 13.65 3.72
CA VAL A 123 -15.03 14.04 4.80
C VAL A 123 -15.45 13.36 6.11
N ARG A 124 -14.49 12.71 6.77
CA ARG A 124 -14.66 12.09 8.09
C ARG A 124 -13.67 12.67 9.10
N GLU A 125 -14.18 13.24 10.18
CA GLU A 125 -13.34 13.81 11.25
C GLU A 125 -13.22 12.86 12.43
N THR A 126 -12.03 12.82 13.03
CA THR A 126 -11.74 12.15 14.30
C THR A 126 -11.19 13.17 15.30
N ALA A 127 -10.78 12.72 16.49
CA ALA A 127 -10.12 13.59 17.46
C ALA A 127 -8.71 14.03 17.02
N LEU A 128 -8.02 13.25 16.18
CA LEU A 128 -6.60 13.43 15.84
C LEU A 128 -6.34 13.75 14.37
N ALA A 129 -7.28 13.44 13.47
CA ALA A 129 -7.15 13.67 12.04
C ALA A 129 -8.50 13.97 11.36
N SER A 130 -8.43 14.64 10.21
CA SER A 130 -9.54 14.74 9.25
C SER A 130 -9.17 13.93 8.00
N PHE A 131 -10.05 13.02 7.61
CA PHE A 131 -9.92 12.19 6.41
C PHE A 131 -10.79 12.77 5.31
N VAL A 132 -10.19 13.04 4.15
CA VAL A 132 -10.86 13.44 2.92
C VAL A 132 -10.71 12.25 1.97
N VAL A 133 -11.78 11.51 1.79
CA VAL A 133 -11.84 10.37 0.88
C VAL A 133 -12.39 10.87 -0.45
N LEU A 134 -11.68 10.60 -1.53
CA LEU A 134 -12.03 11.06 -2.87
C LEU A 134 -12.02 9.88 -3.83
N ASP A 135 -13.03 9.85 -4.68
CA ASP A 135 -12.98 9.17 -5.96
C ASP A 135 -12.16 10.00 -6.94
N ASP A 136 -11.00 9.53 -7.32
CA ASP A 136 -10.15 10.21 -8.28
C ASP A 136 -10.09 9.53 -9.65
N VAL A 137 -11.06 8.65 -9.92
CA VAL A 137 -11.21 7.97 -11.21
C VAL A 137 -12.22 8.70 -12.06
N ILE A 138 -11.80 9.13 -13.24
CA ILE A 138 -12.69 9.78 -14.21
C ILE A 138 -12.93 8.81 -15.33
N ALA A 139 -14.13 8.23 -15.39
CA ALA A 139 -14.46 7.26 -16.42
C ALA A 139 -14.47 7.91 -17.80
N MET A 140 -13.83 7.27 -18.76
CA MET A 140 -13.75 7.67 -20.17
C MET A 140 -14.25 6.55 -21.09
N PRO A 141 -15.56 6.21 -21.06
CA PRO A 141 -16.10 5.14 -21.89
C PRO A 141 -15.77 5.32 -23.37
N GLY A 142 -15.29 4.25 -24.00
CA GLY A 142 -14.86 4.26 -25.41
C GLY A 142 -13.42 4.72 -25.66
N GLN A 143 -12.66 5.08 -24.62
CA GLN A 143 -11.23 5.39 -24.72
C GLN A 143 -10.36 4.22 -24.23
N LYS A 144 -9.04 4.32 -24.45
CA LYS A 144 -8.03 3.37 -23.94
C LYS A 144 -6.84 4.14 -23.36
N PRO A 145 -6.56 4.06 -22.05
CA PRO A 145 -7.40 3.43 -21.02
C PRO A 145 -8.80 4.07 -20.93
N ALA A 146 -9.76 3.35 -20.35
CA ALA A 146 -11.15 3.81 -20.22
C ALA A 146 -11.35 4.71 -18.99
N TYR A 147 -10.28 5.32 -18.47
CA TYR A 147 -10.30 6.26 -17.36
C TYR A 147 -9.04 7.14 -17.38
N ILE A 148 -9.07 8.22 -16.59
CA ILE A 148 -7.90 9.02 -16.21
C ILE A 148 -8.04 9.44 -14.74
N GLY A 149 -6.93 9.64 -14.05
CA GLY A 149 -6.92 10.28 -12.73
C GLY A 149 -7.43 11.72 -12.81
N GLY A 150 -8.25 12.15 -11.86
CA GLY A 150 -8.72 13.52 -11.80
C GLY A 150 -9.88 13.68 -10.84
N LEU A 151 -10.39 14.91 -10.71
CA LEU A 151 -11.50 15.20 -9.81
C LEU A 151 -12.64 15.90 -10.55
N ARG A 152 -13.86 15.64 -10.11
CA ARG A 152 -15.08 16.27 -10.60
C ARG A 152 -15.32 17.63 -9.93
N GLU A 153 -16.13 18.45 -10.58
CA GLU A 153 -16.46 19.79 -10.07
C GLU A 153 -17.27 19.78 -8.77
N ASP A 154 -18.13 18.77 -8.55
CA ASP A 154 -18.88 18.61 -7.30
C ASP A 154 -17.95 18.27 -6.12
N GLN A 155 -16.89 17.50 -6.37
CA GLN A 155 -15.85 17.23 -5.39
C GLN A 155 -15.04 18.49 -5.06
N PHE A 156 -14.64 19.27 -6.07
CA PHE A 156 -13.99 20.56 -5.81
C PHE A 156 -14.90 21.52 -5.03
N ALA A 157 -16.19 21.56 -5.34
CA ALA A 157 -17.16 22.35 -4.59
C ALA A 157 -17.28 21.88 -3.13
N MET A 158 -17.29 20.56 -2.89
CA MET A 158 -17.24 19.99 -1.55
C MET A 158 -15.97 20.42 -0.83
N LEU A 159 -14.80 20.27 -1.43
CA LEU A 159 -13.50 20.62 -0.83
C LEU A 159 -13.47 22.11 -0.47
N ALA A 160 -13.83 23.00 -1.40
CA ALA A 160 -13.89 24.44 -1.16
C ALA A 160 -14.83 24.82 -0.01
N ALA A 161 -15.96 24.11 0.15
CA ALA A 161 -16.93 24.36 1.21
C ALA A 161 -16.54 23.77 2.57
N ARG A 162 -15.80 22.65 2.59
CA ARG A 162 -15.49 21.86 3.80
C ARG A 162 -14.12 22.17 4.38
N LEU A 163 -13.06 22.22 3.56
CA LEU A 163 -11.69 22.40 4.02
C LEU A 163 -11.48 23.64 4.90
N PRO A 164 -12.05 24.83 4.60
CA PRO A 164 -11.87 26.01 5.45
C PRO A 164 -12.38 25.83 6.89
N LYS A 165 -13.32 24.91 7.11
CA LYS A 165 -13.95 24.64 8.41
C LYS A 165 -13.22 23.57 9.22
N LEU A 166 -12.27 22.86 8.62
CA LEU A 166 -11.50 21.83 9.29
C LEU A 166 -10.44 22.43 10.20
N ARG A 167 -10.13 21.70 11.26
CA ARG A 167 -9.03 22.02 12.18
C ARG A 167 -7.69 21.81 11.48
N LYS A 168 -6.86 22.86 11.46
CA LYS A 168 -5.52 22.86 10.82
C LYS A 168 -4.39 22.39 11.73
N ASP A 169 -4.68 22.19 13.03
CA ASP A 169 -3.72 21.72 14.04
C ASP A 169 -3.66 20.19 14.17
N ARG A 170 -4.20 19.50 13.18
CA ARG A 170 -4.34 18.04 13.09
C ARG A 170 -3.86 17.58 11.72
N LEU A 171 -3.64 16.27 11.57
CA LEU A 171 -3.31 15.70 10.27
C LEU A 171 -4.54 15.76 9.35
N LEU A 172 -4.36 16.30 8.15
CA LEU A 172 -5.28 16.11 7.04
C LEU A 172 -4.79 14.91 6.21
N VAL A 173 -5.57 13.84 6.18
CA VAL A 173 -5.31 12.68 5.33
C VAL A 173 -6.19 12.79 4.10
N VAL A 174 -5.58 12.85 2.92
CA VAL A 174 -6.28 12.74 1.64
C VAL A 174 -6.10 11.30 1.16
N ALA A 175 -7.20 10.58 0.97
CA ALA A 175 -7.20 9.19 0.58
C ALA A 175 -7.92 9.05 -0.76
N LEU A 176 -7.22 8.50 -1.74
CA LEU A 176 -7.63 8.36 -3.13
C LEU A 176 -6.96 7.12 -3.72
N HIS A 177 -7.26 6.77 -4.97
CA HIS A 177 -6.74 5.55 -5.58
C HIS A 177 -5.56 5.81 -6.52
N ILE A 178 -5.71 6.66 -7.52
CA ILE A 178 -4.69 6.93 -8.54
C ILE A 178 -3.63 7.90 -8.00
N PRO A 179 -2.32 7.56 -8.04
CA PRO A 179 -1.28 8.45 -7.54
C PRO A 179 -1.32 9.85 -8.16
N LEU A 180 -1.03 10.89 -7.36
CA LEU A 180 -0.93 12.26 -7.89
C LEU A 180 0.42 12.50 -8.57
N PHE A 181 1.42 11.67 -8.27
CA PHE A 181 2.68 11.64 -9.00
C PHE A 181 2.59 10.71 -10.20
N GLU A 182 3.45 10.99 -11.18
CA GLU A 182 3.43 10.30 -12.46
C GLU A 182 4.88 10.04 -12.89
N ASP A 183 5.10 8.97 -13.64
CA ASP A 183 6.39 8.78 -14.31
C ASP A 183 6.47 9.72 -15.51
N ALA A 184 7.69 10.15 -15.87
CA ALA A 184 7.89 11.22 -16.86
C ALA A 184 7.27 10.97 -18.25
N ASP A 185 7.01 9.71 -18.59
CA ASP A 185 6.44 9.28 -19.88
C ASP A 185 4.95 8.90 -19.79
N LYS A 186 4.30 9.13 -18.65
CA LYS A 186 2.88 8.78 -18.40
C LYS A 186 2.10 10.01 -17.96
N ASP A 187 0.97 10.24 -18.62
CA ASP A 187 -0.06 11.19 -18.20
C ASP A 187 -1.26 10.37 -17.71
N SER A 188 -1.25 10.11 -16.41
CA SER A 188 -2.20 9.29 -15.64
C SER A 188 -3.16 10.11 -14.79
N PHE A 189 -2.90 11.40 -14.57
CA PHE A 189 -3.69 12.29 -13.73
C PHE A 189 -3.78 13.69 -14.34
N ARG A 190 -5.00 14.23 -14.46
CA ARG A 190 -5.24 15.56 -15.01
C ARG A 190 -4.49 16.65 -14.20
N ASP A 191 -3.42 17.20 -14.79
CA ASP A 191 -2.57 18.23 -14.19
C ASP A 191 -3.35 19.38 -13.53
N ALA A 192 -4.35 19.91 -14.25
CA ALA A 192 -5.15 21.03 -13.77
C ALA A 192 -5.93 20.70 -12.48
N ASP A 193 -6.37 19.44 -12.32
CA ASP A 193 -7.08 19.00 -11.13
C ASP A 193 -6.11 18.78 -9.97
N ARG A 194 -4.94 18.20 -10.24
CA ARG A 194 -3.88 18.06 -9.24
C ARG A 194 -3.46 19.42 -8.68
N GLU A 195 -3.22 20.40 -9.55
CA GLU A 195 -2.85 21.76 -9.13
C GLU A 195 -3.96 22.44 -8.30
N ARG A 196 -5.23 22.29 -8.71
CA ARG A 196 -6.38 22.81 -7.94
C ARG A 196 -6.49 22.15 -6.56
N LEU A 197 -6.29 20.83 -6.49
CA LEU A 197 -6.26 20.11 -5.22
C LEU A 197 -5.12 20.62 -4.34
N PHE A 198 -3.90 20.74 -4.87
CA PHE A 198 -2.74 21.26 -4.14
C PHE A 198 -2.97 22.68 -3.61
N ALA A 199 -3.57 23.58 -4.40
CA ALA A 199 -3.94 24.91 -3.93
C ALA A 199 -4.92 24.89 -2.75
N LEU A 200 -5.91 23.98 -2.77
CA LEU A 200 -6.88 23.81 -1.69
C LEU A 200 -6.26 23.22 -0.41
N LEU A 201 -5.23 22.39 -0.55
CA LEU A 201 -4.52 21.74 0.57
C LEU A 201 -3.42 22.64 1.16
N GLN A 202 -2.91 23.62 0.41
CA GLN A 202 -1.84 24.54 0.82
C GLN A 202 -2.00 25.17 2.22
N PRO A 203 -3.20 25.54 2.69
CA PRO A 203 -3.38 26.13 4.02
C PRO A 203 -3.17 25.16 5.20
N PHE A 204 -3.00 23.85 4.95
CA PHE A 204 -2.82 22.84 5.98
C PHE A 204 -1.34 22.54 6.21
N PRO A 205 -0.82 22.66 7.44
CA PRO A 205 0.59 22.42 7.74
C PRO A 205 0.98 20.94 7.79
N HIS A 206 -0.01 20.05 7.98
CA HIS A 206 0.20 18.61 8.11
C HIS A 206 -0.75 17.89 7.18
N VAL A 207 -0.24 17.51 6.01
CA VAL A 207 -1.00 16.77 4.99
C VAL A 207 -0.26 15.47 4.67
N LEU A 208 -1.01 14.39 4.56
CA LEU A 208 -0.56 13.10 4.06
C LEU A 208 -1.53 12.68 2.94
N VAL A 209 -1.01 12.41 1.76
CA VAL A 209 -1.75 11.76 0.68
C VAL A 209 -1.51 10.26 0.76
N LEU A 210 -2.57 9.47 0.67
CA LEU A 210 -2.54 8.02 0.53
C LEU A 210 -3.15 7.66 -0.82
N SER A 211 -2.38 7.01 -1.68
CA SER A 211 -2.78 6.46 -2.98
C SER A 211 -2.49 4.95 -3.03
N ALA A 212 -2.93 4.26 -4.07
CA ALA A 212 -2.65 2.83 -4.28
C ALA A 212 -2.49 2.54 -5.80
N HIS A 213 -3.22 1.61 -6.40
CA HIS A 213 -3.29 1.41 -7.87
C HIS A 213 -2.05 0.77 -8.53
N SER A 214 -0.83 1.06 -8.05
CA SER A 214 0.41 0.66 -8.73
C SER A 214 0.78 -0.81 -8.51
N HIS A 215 0.19 -1.47 -7.52
CA HIS A 215 0.65 -2.78 -7.02
C HIS A 215 2.15 -2.81 -6.69
N ALA A 216 2.65 -1.68 -6.18
CA ALA A 216 4.00 -1.47 -5.69
C ALA A 216 3.96 -0.44 -4.55
N GLN A 217 5.08 -0.22 -3.86
CA GLN A 217 5.17 0.78 -2.80
C GLN A 217 6.09 1.94 -3.16
N ARG A 218 5.67 3.15 -2.83
CA ARG A 218 6.50 4.33 -3.05
C ARG A 218 6.18 5.46 -2.07
N HIS A 219 7.23 6.02 -1.49
CA HIS A 219 7.17 7.35 -0.90
C HIS A 219 7.50 8.39 -1.96
N PHE A 220 6.60 9.35 -2.17
CA PHE A 220 6.81 10.48 -3.06
C PHE A 220 6.62 11.80 -2.32
N PHE A 221 7.47 12.79 -2.61
CA PHE A 221 7.44 14.09 -1.95
C PHE A 221 7.26 15.19 -2.99
N HIS A 222 6.02 15.67 -3.12
CA HIS A 222 5.66 16.73 -4.04
C HIS A 222 6.29 18.07 -3.62
N GLY A 223 6.87 18.75 -4.59
CA GLY A 223 7.43 20.09 -4.45
C GLY A 223 6.97 21.00 -5.59
N ALA A 224 7.63 22.15 -5.74
CA ALA A 224 7.27 23.12 -6.78
C ALA A 224 7.34 22.54 -8.21
N ALA A 225 8.21 21.56 -8.45
CA ALA A 225 8.34 20.88 -9.74
C ALA A 225 7.10 20.05 -10.12
N SER A 226 6.32 19.59 -9.14
CA SER A 226 5.07 18.86 -9.37
C SER A 226 3.82 19.72 -9.10
N GLY A 227 3.98 21.05 -9.04
CA GLY A 227 2.87 22.00 -8.79
C GLY A 227 2.52 22.23 -7.32
N TRP A 228 3.25 21.65 -6.36
CA TRP A 228 3.02 21.90 -4.93
C TRP A 228 3.74 23.16 -4.45
N HIS A 229 2.99 24.11 -3.89
CA HIS A 229 3.50 25.40 -3.42
C HIS A 229 3.22 25.66 -1.92
N GLY A 230 2.97 24.62 -1.14
CA GLY A 230 2.77 24.73 0.30
C GLY A 230 4.08 24.81 1.10
N ALA A 231 3.92 24.77 2.43
CA ALA A 231 5.06 24.76 3.34
C ALA A 231 5.74 23.38 3.32
N GLY A 232 7.02 23.34 2.91
CA GLY A 232 7.75 22.08 2.77
C GLY A 232 7.24 21.20 1.63
N LEU A 233 7.63 19.93 1.64
CA LEU A 233 7.18 18.96 0.65
C LEU A 233 5.87 18.30 1.11
N LEU A 234 4.95 18.06 0.17
CA LEU A 234 3.73 17.28 0.42
C LEU A 234 4.06 15.79 0.24
N HIS A 235 3.89 15.01 1.31
CA HIS A 235 4.15 13.58 1.28
C HIS A 235 2.94 12.81 0.77
N GLU A 236 3.17 12.03 -0.29
CA GLU A 236 2.28 10.99 -0.77
C GLU A 236 2.92 9.62 -0.50
N TYR A 237 2.17 8.73 0.15
CA TYR A 237 2.52 7.33 0.26
C TYR A 237 1.60 6.53 -0.64
N ASN A 238 2.19 5.98 -1.70
CA ASN A 238 1.57 4.97 -2.54
C ASN A 238 1.67 3.63 -1.84
N VAL A 239 0.53 3.17 -1.34
CA VAL A 239 0.39 2.00 -0.48
C VAL A 239 0.41 0.74 -1.33
N GLY A 240 1.17 -0.26 -0.87
CA GLY A 240 1.20 -1.57 -1.52
C GLY A 240 -0.18 -2.25 -1.54
N ALA A 241 -0.34 -3.15 -2.50
CA ALA A 241 -1.57 -3.89 -2.71
C ALA A 241 -1.75 -5.00 -1.67
N THR A 242 -2.98 -5.10 -1.17
CA THR A 242 -3.41 -6.12 -0.21
C THR A 242 -3.54 -7.48 -0.89
N CYS A 243 -4.00 -7.49 -2.14
CA CYS A 243 -3.96 -8.66 -3.02
C CYS A 243 -2.56 -8.99 -3.53
N GLY A 244 -1.57 -8.11 -3.27
CA GLY A 244 -0.26 -8.21 -3.87
C GLY A 244 -0.36 -8.05 -5.38
N SER A 245 0.04 -9.06 -6.13
CA SER A 245 -0.24 -9.11 -7.57
C SER A 245 -1.46 -9.99 -7.87
N TYR A 246 -2.65 -9.43 -7.66
CA TYR A 246 -3.93 -10.01 -8.10
C TYR A 246 -4.23 -11.41 -7.53
N TRP A 247 -3.74 -11.71 -6.32
CA TRP A 247 -3.80 -13.06 -5.74
C TRP A 247 -3.19 -14.13 -6.68
N ALA A 248 -2.11 -13.80 -7.37
CA ALA A 248 -1.43 -14.67 -8.32
C ALA A 248 -0.12 -15.27 -7.77
N GLY A 249 0.50 -16.13 -8.56
CA GLY A 249 1.78 -16.78 -8.24
C GLY A 249 1.64 -18.19 -7.68
N ALA A 250 2.79 -18.78 -7.37
CA ALA A 250 2.85 -20.14 -6.83
C ALA A 250 2.17 -20.20 -5.46
N LYS A 251 1.35 -21.23 -5.25
CA LYS A 251 0.67 -21.42 -3.97
C LYS A 251 1.59 -22.01 -2.93
N ASP A 252 1.47 -21.53 -1.70
CA ASP A 252 2.10 -22.11 -0.53
C ASP A 252 1.43 -23.43 -0.09
N ALA A 253 1.92 -24.01 1.01
CA ALA A 253 1.37 -25.25 1.57
C ALA A 253 -0.08 -25.11 2.07
N ALA A 254 -0.56 -23.90 2.32
CA ALA A 254 -1.96 -23.61 2.65
C ALA A 254 -2.82 -23.38 1.41
N GLY A 255 -2.25 -23.40 0.20
CA GLY A 255 -2.96 -23.15 -1.05
C GLY A 255 -3.21 -21.67 -1.32
N ILE A 256 -2.54 -20.77 -0.58
CA ILE A 256 -2.62 -19.32 -0.77
C ILE A 256 -1.50 -18.91 -1.74
N PRO A 257 -1.79 -18.13 -2.79
CA PRO A 257 -0.79 -17.61 -3.71
C PRO A 257 0.27 -16.76 -2.99
N ASP A 258 1.53 -16.83 -3.43
CA ASP A 258 2.63 -16.01 -2.90
C ASP A 258 2.37 -14.51 -3.02
N ALA A 259 1.66 -14.09 -4.09
CA ALA A 259 1.16 -12.73 -4.28
C ALA A 259 2.23 -11.62 -4.16
N MET A 260 3.52 -11.91 -4.37
CA MET A 260 4.55 -10.88 -4.36
C MET A 260 4.29 -9.82 -5.45
N MET A 261 4.35 -8.55 -5.05
CA MET A 261 4.18 -7.38 -5.91
C MET A 261 5.33 -7.23 -6.90
N ALA A 262 5.09 -6.48 -7.99
CA ALA A 262 6.04 -6.31 -9.09
C ALA A 262 7.38 -5.68 -8.67
N ASP A 263 7.39 -4.91 -7.58
CA ASP A 263 8.58 -4.30 -6.98
C ASP A 263 9.36 -5.22 -6.02
N GLY A 264 8.92 -6.48 -5.88
CA GLY A 264 9.49 -7.49 -4.99
C GLY A 264 8.99 -7.47 -3.55
N THR A 265 8.00 -6.63 -3.23
CA THR A 265 7.43 -6.57 -1.88
C THR A 265 6.33 -7.62 -1.71
N PRO A 266 6.30 -8.40 -0.61
CA PRO A 266 5.17 -9.29 -0.34
C PRO A 266 3.86 -8.52 -0.19
N ASN A 267 2.74 -9.17 -0.50
CA ASN A 267 1.41 -8.62 -0.21
C ASN A 267 1.22 -8.39 1.31
N GLY A 268 0.25 -7.56 1.68
CA GLY A 268 0.13 -7.16 3.08
C GLY A 268 -0.80 -5.98 3.31
N TYR A 269 -0.47 -5.17 4.31
CA TYR A 269 -1.23 -3.98 4.65
C TYR A 269 -0.35 -2.92 5.30
N ALA A 270 -0.77 -1.67 5.19
CA ALA A 270 -0.14 -0.57 5.88
C ALA A 270 -0.85 -0.23 7.19
N VAL A 271 -0.09 0.38 8.11
CA VAL A 271 -0.61 0.97 9.35
C VAL A 271 -0.20 2.45 9.38
N LEU A 272 -1.20 3.31 9.48
CA LEU A 272 -1.02 4.73 9.79
C LEU A 272 -1.28 4.94 11.28
N GLU A 273 -0.30 5.47 12.00
CA GLU A 273 -0.49 5.95 13.37
C GLU A 273 -0.41 7.48 13.40
N VAL A 274 -1.49 8.12 13.84
CA VAL A 274 -1.60 9.58 13.99
C VAL A 274 -1.47 9.95 15.46
N ARG A 275 -0.63 10.92 15.77
CA ARG A 275 -0.44 11.49 17.11
C ARG A 275 -0.96 12.95 17.17
N PRO A 276 -1.19 13.50 18.36
CA PRO A 276 -1.57 14.91 18.52
C PRO A 276 -0.65 15.87 17.77
N GLY A 277 -1.20 16.98 17.29
CA GLY A 277 -0.44 18.00 16.56
C GLY A 277 -0.10 17.63 15.12
N GLY A 278 -0.73 16.59 14.56
CA GLY A 278 -0.57 16.21 13.14
C GLY A 278 0.64 15.35 12.82
N ALA A 279 1.42 14.94 13.83
CA ALA A 279 2.50 13.98 13.65
C ALA A 279 1.95 12.60 13.28
N TYR A 280 2.66 11.87 12.42
CA TYR A 280 2.27 10.51 12.05
C TYR A 280 3.47 9.59 11.84
N SER A 281 3.19 8.29 11.79
CA SER A 281 4.10 7.25 11.35
C SER A 281 3.39 6.24 10.47
N LEU A 282 4.11 5.72 9.49
CA LEU A 282 3.64 4.69 8.57
C LEU A 282 4.47 3.42 8.77
N ALA A 283 3.86 2.29 8.42
CA ALA A 283 4.53 1.01 8.39
C ALA A 283 3.83 0.06 7.43
N TRP A 284 4.60 -0.78 6.74
CA TRP A 284 4.11 -1.92 6.00
C TRP A 284 4.27 -3.20 6.81
N HIS A 285 3.29 -4.09 6.67
CA HIS A 285 3.28 -5.41 7.29
C HIS A 285 2.96 -6.46 6.24
N ASN A 286 3.90 -7.36 5.99
CA ASN A 286 3.70 -8.49 5.10
C ASN A 286 2.61 -9.42 5.65
N ALA A 287 1.78 -9.94 4.75
CA ALA A 287 0.74 -10.89 5.09
C ALA A 287 1.34 -12.14 5.74
N ARG A 288 0.76 -12.55 6.87
CA ARG A 288 1.17 -13.72 7.67
C ARG A 288 2.67 -13.79 8.04
N ASP A 289 3.39 -12.67 8.04
CA ASP A 289 4.78 -12.63 8.47
C ASP A 289 4.87 -12.33 9.98
N ALA A 290 5.03 -13.39 10.77
CA ALA A 290 5.16 -13.27 12.22
C ALA A 290 6.46 -12.55 12.66
N ALA A 291 7.48 -12.48 11.79
CA ALA A 291 8.73 -11.79 12.07
C ALA A 291 8.64 -10.28 11.81
N ASP A 292 7.56 -9.81 11.17
CA ASP A 292 7.37 -8.43 10.74
C ASP A 292 8.58 -7.93 9.92
N SER A 293 8.99 -8.70 8.91
CA SER A 293 10.20 -8.44 8.13
C SER A 293 10.09 -7.13 7.36
N GLN A 294 11.07 -6.25 7.56
CA GLN A 294 11.12 -4.93 6.91
C GLN A 294 12.12 -4.88 5.75
N ILE A 295 12.92 -5.93 5.59
CA ILE A 295 13.98 -6.01 4.57
C ILE A 295 13.97 -7.40 3.92
N GLY A 296 13.65 -7.45 2.62
CA GLY A 296 13.87 -8.62 1.78
C GLY A 296 15.33 -8.70 1.33
N LEU A 297 16.00 -9.84 1.56
CA LEU A 297 17.40 -10.02 1.16
C LEU A 297 17.56 -11.06 0.05
N HIS A 298 18.26 -10.68 -1.01
CA HIS A 298 18.75 -11.59 -2.02
C HIS A 298 20.28 -11.59 -2.07
N ALA A 299 20.90 -12.77 -2.08
CA ALA A 299 22.34 -12.91 -2.27
C ALA A 299 22.66 -14.21 -3.03
N PRO A 300 23.74 -14.22 -3.84
CA PRO A 300 24.28 -15.44 -4.41
C PRO A 300 24.58 -16.47 -3.31
N LYS A 301 24.20 -17.73 -3.52
CA LYS A 301 24.47 -18.81 -2.54
C LYS A 301 25.94 -19.22 -2.51
N ALA A 302 26.63 -19.13 -3.64
CA ALA A 302 28.04 -19.47 -3.75
C ALA A 302 28.78 -18.53 -4.70
N LEU A 303 30.02 -18.21 -4.36
CA LEU A 303 30.96 -17.45 -5.18
C LEU A 303 32.34 -18.11 -5.12
N ARG A 304 33.11 -18.00 -6.20
CA ARG A 304 34.51 -18.43 -6.20
C ARG A 304 35.35 -17.47 -5.34
N ARG A 305 36.18 -18.00 -4.46
CA ARG A 305 37.17 -17.22 -3.72
C ARG A 305 38.13 -16.52 -4.69
N GLY A 306 38.35 -15.23 -4.48
CA GLY A 306 39.16 -14.37 -5.35
C GLY A 306 38.49 -13.99 -6.67
N ALA A 307 37.20 -14.28 -6.88
CA ALA A 307 36.47 -13.79 -8.04
C ALA A 307 36.40 -12.26 -8.07
N TYR A 308 36.27 -11.69 -9.28
CA TYR A 308 35.99 -10.27 -9.44
C TYR A 308 34.70 -9.91 -8.67
N PRO A 309 34.70 -8.87 -7.80
CA PRO A 309 33.59 -8.56 -6.91
C PRO A 309 32.44 -7.85 -7.66
N ALA A 310 31.89 -8.51 -8.68
CA ALA A 310 30.76 -8.02 -9.46
C ALA A 310 29.41 -8.44 -8.92
N TRP A 311 29.34 -9.50 -8.10
CA TRP A 311 28.08 -10.02 -7.55
C TRP A 311 27.87 -9.55 -6.12
N GLY A 312 26.61 -9.36 -5.74
CA GLY A 312 26.28 -8.60 -4.54
C GLY A 312 25.05 -9.09 -3.81
N VAL A 313 24.91 -8.61 -2.57
CA VAL A 313 23.67 -8.68 -1.80
C VAL A 313 22.78 -7.52 -2.23
N PHE A 314 21.49 -7.82 -2.34
CA PHE A 314 20.42 -6.87 -2.54
C PHE A 314 19.56 -6.82 -1.27
N ALA A 315 19.11 -5.62 -0.93
CA ALA A 315 18.22 -5.36 0.19
C ALA A 315 17.05 -4.52 -0.32
N ASN A 316 15.87 -5.14 -0.35
CA ASN A 316 14.61 -4.48 -0.64
C ASN A 316 14.02 -4.01 0.70
N VAL A 317 14.02 -2.70 0.94
CA VAL A 317 13.58 -2.10 2.21
C VAL A 317 12.18 -1.57 1.98
N TYR A 318 11.15 -2.29 2.40
CA TYR A 318 9.77 -2.07 1.94
C TYR A 318 9.22 -0.65 2.21
N MET A 319 9.61 -0.02 3.33
CA MET A 319 9.26 1.38 3.66
C MET A 319 10.39 2.39 3.34
N GLY A 320 11.34 2.00 2.50
CA GLY A 320 12.49 2.81 2.14
C GLY A 320 12.14 3.94 1.17
N ASP A 321 12.72 5.12 1.41
CA ASP A 321 12.66 6.30 0.54
C ASP A 321 14.04 6.65 -0.05
N ASP A 322 14.17 7.78 -0.75
CA ASP A 322 15.44 8.24 -1.33
C ASP A 322 16.50 8.59 -0.27
N ASP A 323 16.07 8.98 0.93
CA ASP A 323 16.94 9.39 2.03
C ASP A 323 17.32 8.22 2.96
N THR A 324 16.75 7.03 2.72
CA THR A 324 16.95 5.86 3.57
C THR A 324 18.40 5.38 3.48
N ARG A 325 19.09 5.44 4.61
CA ARG A 325 20.44 4.89 4.77
C ARG A 325 20.36 3.38 4.94
N VAL A 326 21.08 2.65 4.11
CA VAL A 326 21.21 1.19 4.18
C VAL A 326 22.68 0.81 4.19
N GLU A 327 23.04 -0.09 5.10
CA GLU A 327 24.41 -0.53 5.30
C GLU A 327 24.47 -2.05 5.40
N PHE A 328 25.60 -2.64 5.02
CA PHE A 328 25.86 -4.06 5.20
C PHE A 328 27.23 -4.30 5.83
N ARG A 329 27.39 -5.46 6.47
CA ARG A 329 28.69 -5.99 6.91
C ARG A 329 28.75 -7.49 6.70
N VAL A 330 29.97 -8.03 6.70
CA VAL A 330 30.22 -9.47 6.58
C VAL A 330 31.05 -9.94 7.77
N ASP A 331 30.65 -11.06 8.38
CA ASP A 331 31.31 -11.70 9.53
C ASP A 331 31.64 -10.74 10.68
N GLY A 332 30.69 -9.85 11.03
CA GLY A 332 30.87 -8.89 12.11
C GLY A 332 31.89 -7.78 11.83
N GLY A 333 32.36 -7.63 10.58
CA GLY A 333 33.27 -6.55 10.18
C GLY A 333 32.62 -5.16 10.18
N GLU A 334 33.33 -4.18 9.61
CA GLU A 334 32.86 -2.80 9.51
C GLU A 334 31.59 -2.66 8.66
N TRP A 335 30.66 -1.83 9.11
CA TRP A 335 29.50 -1.42 8.33
C TRP A 335 29.93 -0.59 7.12
N LYS A 336 29.39 -0.95 5.96
CA LYS A 336 29.64 -0.26 4.69
C LYS A 336 28.32 0.17 4.06
N PRO A 337 28.26 1.34 3.41
CA PRO A 337 27.05 1.79 2.76
C PRO A 337 26.67 0.86 1.59
N MET A 338 25.38 0.61 1.43
CA MET A 338 24.80 0.03 0.22
C MET A 338 24.37 1.16 -0.72
N LYS A 339 24.39 0.90 -2.04
CA LYS A 339 23.96 1.87 -3.06
C LYS A 339 22.51 1.61 -3.45
N LYS A 340 21.65 2.63 -3.39
CA LYS A 340 20.29 2.55 -3.96
C LYS A 340 20.37 2.31 -5.48
N VAL A 341 19.57 1.39 -5.99
CA VAL A 341 19.52 1.03 -7.41
C VAL A 341 18.06 0.95 -7.86
N LEU A 342 17.80 1.41 -9.08
CA LEU A 342 16.51 1.19 -9.75
C LEU A 342 16.66 -0.05 -10.64
N GLN A 343 16.30 -1.21 -10.08
CA GLN A 343 16.39 -2.53 -10.71
C GLN A 343 15.23 -3.40 -10.19
N ALA A 344 14.84 -4.40 -10.96
CA ALA A 344 13.89 -5.40 -10.49
C ALA A 344 14.45 -6.20 -9.31
N ASP A 345 13.59 -6.57 -8.36
CA ASP A 345 13.98 -7.38 -7.21
C ASP A 345 14.45 -8.77 -7.69
N PRO A 346 15.69 -9.20 -7.36
CA PRO A 346 16.19 -10.48 -7.83
C PRO A 346 15.42 -11.71 -7.33
N THR A 347 14.65 -11.59 -6.25
CA THR A 347 13.77 -12.64 -5.73
C THR A 347 12.59 -12.85 -6.68
N LEU A 348 11.90 -11.78 -7.09
CA LEU A 348 10.82 -11.88 -8.07
C LEU A 348 11.33 -12.28 -9.45
N LEU A 349 12.49 -11.76 -9.89
CA LEU A 349 13.12 -12.23 -11.12
C LEU A 349 13.40 -13.74 -11.09
N ALA A 350 13.83 -14.29 -9.95
CA ALA A 350 14.02 -15.72 -9.81
C ALA A 350 12.69 -16.49 -9.88
N GLU A 351 11.59 -15.96 -9.33
CA GLU A 351 10.26 -16.56 -9.51
C GLU A 351 9.81 -16.52 -10.97
N ASN A 352 10.00 -15.39 -11.67
CA ASN A 352 9.67 -15.28 -13.08
C ASN A 352 10.44 -16.30 -13.93
N MET A 353 11.74 -16.49 -13.67
CA MET A 353 12.55 -17.49 -14.36
C MET A 353 12.11 -18.92 -14.06
N ARG A 354 11.62 -19.20 -12.84
CA ARG A 354 11.03 -20.51 -12.51
C ARG A 354 9.68 -20.71 -13.18
N ASP A 355 8.87 -19.67 -13.33
CA ASP A 355 7.61 -19.72 -14.08
C ASP A 355 7.87 -20.00 -15.56
N ASP A 356 8.86 -19.32 -16.14
CA ASP A 356 9.26 -19.50 -17.55
C ASP A 356 9.85 -20.89 -17.83
N GLY A 357 10.72 -21.38 -16.94
CA GLY A 357 11.35 -22.70 -17.08
C GLY A 357 10.47 -23.89 -16.70
N SER A 358 9.23 -23.68 -16.25
CA SER A 358 8.34 -24.76 -15.80
C SER A 358 7.57 -25.40 -16.95
N GLU A 359 7.60 -26.74 -17.03
CA GLU A 359 6.78 -27.51 -17.98
C GLU A 359 5.31 -27.70 -17.51
N ALA A 360 4.99 -27.24 -16.29
CA ALA A 360 3.66 -27.29 -15.70
C ALA A 360 3.23 -25.94 -15.13
N LEU A 361 1.93 -25.73 -14.97
CA LEU A 361 1.40 -24.53 -14.31
C LEU A 361 1.83 -24.51 -12.83
N ARG A 362 2.45 -23.41 -12.40
CA ARG A 362 2.83 -23.17 -11.00
C ARG A 362 1.74 -22.44 -10.19
N GLY A 363 0.82 -21.77 -10.88
CA GLY A 363 -0.35 -21.07 -10.36
C GLY A 363 -1.45 -21.04 -11.42
N TYR A 364 -2.63 -20.50 -11.07
CA TYR A 364 -3.65 -20.20 -12.09
C TYR A 364 -3.14 -19.05 -12.97
N ASP A 365 -2.83 -17.92 -12.32
CA ASP A 365 -2.06 -16.82 -12.89
C ASP A 365 -0.60 -16.90 -12.40
N ARG A 366 0.33 -16.44 -13.24
CA ARG A 366 1.76 -16.37 -12.92
C ARG A 366 2.06 -15.20 -11.99
N SER A 367 3.24 -15.23 -11.37
CA SER A 367 3.79 -14.04 -10.69
C SER A 367 3.87 -12.88 -11.70
N PRO A 368 3.70 -11.61 -11.27
CA PRO A 368 3.80 -10.46 -12.16
C PRO A 368 5.20 -10.40 -12.79
N GLU A 369 5.34 -9.73 -13.92
CA GLU A 369 6.68 -9.38 -14.41
C GLU A 369 7.35 -8.44 -13.41
N ALA A 370 8.62 -8.71 -13.09
CA ALA A 370 9.36 -7.88 -12.15
C ALA A 370 9.64 -6.49 -12.72
N GLU A 371 9.23 -5.46 -11.99
CA GLU A 371 9.45 -4.07 -12.34
C GLU A 371 10.57 -3.44 -11.49
N PRO A 372 11.23 -2.38 -11.98
CA PRO A 372 12.23 -1.67 -11.19
C PRO A 372 11.68 -1.14 -9.86
N SER A 373 12.29 -1.61 -8.78
CA SER A 373 11.88 -1.28 -7.42
C SER A 373 12.43 0.08 -6.96
N GLN A 374 11.59 0.93 -6.39
CA GLN A 374 11.96 2.26 -5.88
C GLN A 374 12.68 2.23 -4.53
N HIS A 375 12.80 1.05 -3.92
CA HIS A 375 13.33 0.85 -2.58
C HIS A 375 14.29 -0.37 -2.52
N LEU A 376 15.17 -0.46 -3.51
CA LEU A 376 16.18 -1.51 -3.60
C LEU A 376 17.60 -0.96 -3.43
N TRP A 377 18.40 -1.61 -2.59
CA TRP A 377 19.82 -1.29 -2.37
C TRP A 377 20.69 -2.49 -2.70
N ARG A 378 21.92 -2.21 -3.13
CA ARG A 378 22.88 -3.22 -3.55
C ARG A 378 24.28 -2.95 -3.01
N ALA A 379 24.98 -4.01 -2.62
CA ALA A 379 26.41 -3.97 -2.32
C ALA A 379 27.15 -5.21 -2.82
N ALA A 380 28.37 -5.03 -3.31
CA ALA A 380 29.22 -6.14 -3.75
C ALA A 380 29.71 -6.97 -2.55
N LEU A 381 29.64 -8.30 -2.67
CA LEU A 381 30.10 -9.20 -1.61
C LEU A 381 31.63 -9.37 -1.67
N PRO A 382 32.33 -9.42 -0.51
CA PRO A 382 33.76 -9.63 -0.49
C PRO A 382 34.11 -11.06 -0.92
N THR A 383 34.99 -11.20 -1.91
CA THR A 383 35.40 -12.50 -2.46
C THR A 383 36.76 -12.97 -1.94
N LYS A 384 37.45 -12.15 -1.14
CA LYS A 384 38.83 -12.40 -0.67
C LYS A 384 38.91 -13.00 0.74
N LEU A 385 37.78 -13.23 1.40
CA LEU A 385 37.73 -13.91 2.70
C LEU A 385 38.18 -15.38 2.54
N ALA A 386 38.34 -16.09 3.66
CA ALA A 386 38.63 -17.52 3.65
C ALA A 386 37.53 -18.28 2.88
N ALA A 387 37.83 -19.44 2.29
CA ALA A 387 36.77 -20.31 1.81
C ALA A 387 35.90 -20.78 2.98
N GLY A 388 34.58 -20.88 2.77
CA GLY A 388 33.62 -21.16 3.83
C GLY A 388 32.33 -20.35 3.69
N GLU A 389 31.46 -20.52 4.67
CA GLU A 389 30.23 -19.73 4.78
C GLU A 389 30.50 -18.40 5.50
N HIS A 390 29.88 -17.34 4.99
CA HIS A 390 30.00 -15.98 5.51
C HIS A 390 28.61 -15.40 5.75
N VAL A 391 28.44 -14.78 6.91
CA VAL A 391 27.18 -14.14 7.30
C VAL A 391 27.19 -12.71 6.84
N VAL A 392 26.12 -12.29 6.18
CA VAL A 392 25.88 -10.91 5.74
C VAL A 392 24.77 -10.35 6.60
N GLU A 393 25.07 -9.28 7.34
CA GLU A 393 24.07 -8.50 8.07
C GLU A 393 23.81 -7.21 7.29
N VAL A 394 22.53 -6.86 7.15
CA VAL A 394 22.08 -5.60 6.58
C VAL A 394 21.29 -4.84 7.63
N ARG A 395 21.48 -3.52 7.69
CA ARG A 395 20.63 -2.63 8.46
C ARG A 395 20.13 -1.47 7.62
N ALA A 396 18.87 -1.11 7.81
CA ALA A 396 18.24 0.07 7.23
C ALA A 396 17.77 0.99 8.36
N PHE A 397 17.86 2.30 8.16
CA PHE A 397 17.40 3.29 9.12
C PHE A 397 16.05 3.84 8.67
N ASP A 398 14.98 3.12 9.04
CA ASP A 398 13.60 3.52 8.78
C ASP A 398 13.28 4.80 9.56
N ARG A 399 12.64 5.76 8.89
CA ARG A 399 12.31 7.09 9.45
C ARG A 399 11.34 7.06 10.63
N TRP A 400 10.52 6.02 10.77
CA TRP A 400 9.52 5.87 11.83
C TRP A 400 9.86 4.76 12.83
N ARG A 401 10.48 3.68 12.37
CA ARG A 401 10.80 2.49 13.18
C ARG A 401 12.27 2.41 13.61
N GLY A 402 13.13 3.32 13.14
CA GLY A 402 14.55 3.33 13.45
C GLY A 402 15.30 2.19 12.76
N GLU A 403 16.29 1.62 13.44
CA GLU A 403 17.15 0.59 12.83
C GLU A 403 16.40 -0.74 12.65
N GLN A 404 16.24 -1.16 11.40
CA GLN A 404 15.75 -2.48 10.98
C GLN A 404 16.93 -3.35 10.55
N ARG A 405 16.87 -4.66 10.81
CA ARG A 405 17.96 -5.59 10.47
C ARG A 405 17.45 -6.83 9.76
N ALA A 406 18.25 -7.33 8.84
CA ALA A 406 18.07 -8.65 8.24
C ALA A 406 19.43 -9.33 8.04
N THR A 407 19.42 -10.66 7.94
CA THR A 407 20.63 -11.47 7.79
C THR A 407 20.45 -12.49 6.68
N THR A 408 21.51 -12.74 5.91
CA THR A 408 21.61 -13.81 4.93
C THR A 408 23.03 -14.39 4.92
N SER A 409 23.32 -15.37 4.09
CA SER A 409 24.68 -15.92 3.95
C SER A 409 25.04 -16.22 2.50
N TYR A 410 26.35 -16.28 2.24
CA TYR A 410 26.93 -16.77 0.99
C TYR A 410 28.16 -17.61 1.30
N ARG A 411 28.50 -18.53 0.39
CA ARG A 411 29.68 -19.40 0.53
C ARG A 411 30.78 -19.02 -0.46
N LEU A 412 32.01 -18.88 0.03
CA LEU A 412 33.20 -18.82 -0.81
C LEU A 412 33.78 -20.22 -1.04
N ILE A 413 33.97 -20.57 -2.30
CA ILE A 413 34.47 -21.89 -2.73
C ILE A 413 35.85 -21.72 -3.35
N GLU A 414 36.80 -22.58 -2.95
CA GLU A 414 38.08 -22.71 -3.65
C GLU A 414 37.85 -23.27 -5.05
N ALA A 415 38.38 -22.61 -6.07
CA ALA A 415 38.40 -23.21 -7.39
C ALA A 415 39.55 -24.21 -7.46
N VAL A 416 39.22 -25.46 -7.78
CA VAL A 416 40.19 -26.39 -8.36
C VAL A 416 40.16 -26.11 -9.86
N GLN A 417 41.27 -25.59 -10.40
CA GLN A 417 41.44 -25.43 -11.85
C GLN A 417 42.12 -26.66 -12.44
#